data_AF-A0A9E5RTR1-F1
#
_entry.id   AF-A0A9E5RTR1-F1
#
_cell.length_a   1.000
_cell.length_b   1.000
_cell.length_c   1.000
_cell.angle_alpha   90.00
_cell.angle_beta   90.00
_cell.angle_gamma   90.00
#
_symmetry.space_group_name_H-M   'P 1'
#
loop_
_entity.id
_entity.type
_entity.pdbx_description
1 polymer ?
#
loop_
_entity_poly.entity_id
_entity_poly.type
_entity_poly.pdbx_seq_one_letter_code
_entity_poly.pdbx_strand_id
1 'polypeptide(L)'
;MRCIHQSALHPREFIQKYDLTQAQLAELLGVSIQLVKTWFAREEPREPEQRYLDRLSEIDALLEIKKTIDAKIPPHLRKLFNL
;
A
#
# COMPACT_ATOMS: atom_id res chain seq x y z
N MET A 1 -5.92 14.26 22.67
CA MET A 1 -5.16 13.47 21.68
C MET A 1 -6.06 13.27 20.46
N ARG A 2 -5.73 13.86 19.31
CA ARG A 2 -6.51 13.64 18.08
C ARG A 2 -6.02 12.34 17.47
N CYS A 3 -6.78 11.26 17.61
CA CYS A 3 -6.59 10.07 16.79
C CYS A 3 -6.81 10.52 15.35
N ILE A 4 -5.72 10.65 14.59
CA ILE A 4 -5.80 10.85 13.16
C ILE A 4 -6.45 9.56 12.65
N HIS A 5 -7.76 9.57 12.47
CA HIS A 5 -8.47 8.49 11.80
C HIS A 5 -8.06 8.65 10.33
N GLN A 6 -6.85 8.18 9.99
CA GLN A 6 -6.54 7.88 8.62
C GLN A 6 -7.53 6.80 8.24
N SER A 7 -8.46 7.13 7.35
CA SER A 7 -9.35 6.15 6.74
C SER A 7 -8.49 4.98 6.30
N ALA A 8 -8.65 3.83 6.93
CA ALA A 8 -7.77 2.71 6.71
C ALA A 8 -7.93 2.27 5.25
N LEU A 9 -6.84 2.29 4.46
CA LEU A 9 -6.94 2.08 3.03
C LEU A 9 -7.33 0.63 2.74
N HIS A 10 -8.47 0.42 2.09
CA HIS A 10 -8.94 -0.93 1.80
C HIS A 10 -8.02 -1.58 0.73
N PRO A 11 -7.73 -2.89 0.76
CA PRO A 11 -6.87 -3.57 -0.21
C PRO A 11 -7.23 -3.32 -1.67
N ARG A 12 -8.53 -3.15 -1.98
CA ARG A 12 -9.01 -2.82 -3.34
C ARG A 12 -8.54 -1.45 -3.79
N GLU A 13 -8.62 -0.46 -2.92
CA GLU A 13 -8.17 0.91 -3.20
C GLU A 13 -6.65 0.95 -3.30
N PHE A 14 -5.95 0.22 -2.44
CA PHE A 14 -4.48 0.12 -2.46
C PHE A 14 -3.97 -0.43 -3.81
N ILE A 15 -4.54 -1.56 -4.26
CA ILE A 15 -4.19 -2.17 -5.54
C ILE A 15 -4.43 -1.22 -6.71
N GLN A 16 -5.56 -0.51 -6.71
CA GLN A 16 -5.88 0.44 -7.78
C GLN A 16 -4.95 1.66 -7.76
N LYS A 17 -4.62 2.18 -6.58
CA LYS A 17 -3.76 3.36 -6.43
C LYS A 17 -2.33 3.13 -6.92
N TYR A 18 -1.79 1.94 -6.67
CA TYR A 18 -0.40 1.60 -6.96
C TYR A 18 -0.22 0.63 -8.16
N ASP A 19 -1.31 0.35 -8.89
CA ASP A 19 -1.34 -0.58 -10.03
C ASP A 19 -0.71 -1.94 -9.72
N LEU A 20 -1.12 -2.53 -8.59
CA LEU A 20 -0.57 -3.80 -8.10
C LEU A 20 -1.49 -4.98 -8.41
N THR A 21 -0.89 -6.13 -8.68
CA THR A 21 -1.62 -7.40 -8.71
C THR A 21 -1.90 -7.90 -7.29
N GLN A 22 -2.90 -8.79 -7.12
CA GLN A 22 -3.15 -9.46 -5.85
C GLN A 22 -1.95 -10.28 -5.34
N ALA A 23 -1.11 -10.78 -6.26
CA ALA A 23 0.11 -11.50 -5.91
C ALA A 23 1.15 -10.55 -5.29
N GLN A 24 1.36 -9.38 -5.90
CA GLN A 24 2.26 -8.35 -5.36
C GLN A 24 1.76 -7.80 -4.03
N LEU A 25 0.45 -7.63 -3.86
CA LEU A 25 -0.12 -7.26 -2.57
C LEU A 25 0.16 -8.31 -1.48
N ALA A 26 0.06 -9.60 -1.82
CA ALA A 26 0.36 -10.68 -0.89
C ALA A 26 1.84 -10.67 -0.47
N GLU A 27 2.74 -10.48 -1.43
CA GLU A 27 4.18 -10.34 -1.18
C GLU A 27 4.49 -9.14 -0.30
N LEU A 28 3.89 -7.97 -0.61
CA LEU A 28 4.06 -6.73 0.16
C LEU A 28 3.63 -6.88 1.63
N LEU A 29 2.52 -7.59 1.87
CA LEU A 29 1.99 -7.83 3.21
C LEU A 29 2.61 -9.04 3.91
N GLY A 30 3.45 -9.83 3.21
CA GLY A 30 4.03 -11.06 3.75
C GLY A 30 2.99 -12.14 4.06
N VAL A 31 1.90 -12.22 3.28
CA VAL A 31 0.81 -13.17 3.48
C VAL A 31 0.63 -14.09 2.26
N SER A 32 -0.17 -15.14 2.40
CA SER A 32 -0.47 -16.02 1.27
C SER A 32 -1.38 -15.32 0.25
N ILE A 33 -1.15 -15.61 -1.04
CA ILE A 33 -2.03 -15.13 -2.12
C ILE A 33 -3.47 -15.62 -1.96
N GLN A 34 -3.67 -16.80 -1.34
CA GLN A 34 -5.00 -17.35 -1.11
C GLN A 34 -5.79 -16.50 -0.11
N LEU A 35 -5.14 -16.00 0.95
CA LEU A 35 -5.77 -15.07 1.89
C LEU A 35 -6.20 -13.80 1.16
N VAL A 36 -5.32 -13.20 0.36
CA VAL A 36 -5.65 -12.00 -0.41
C VAL A 36 -6.84 -12.25 -1.31
N LYS A 37 -6.87 -13.35 -2.07
CA LYS A 37 -8.00 -13.69 -2.94
C LYS A 37 -9.36 -13.71 -2.23
N THR A 38 -9.41 -14.08 -0.93
CA THR A 38 -10.67 -14.04 -0.16
C THR A 38 -11.23 -12.62 0.00
N TRP A 39 -10.38 -11.60 0.05
CA TRP A 39 -10.80 -10.19 0.14
C TRP A 39 -11.36 -9.66 -1.19
N PHE A 40 -11.02 -10.33 -2.29
CA PHE A 40 -11.39 -9.95 -3.66
C PHE A 40 -12.44 -10.88 -4.27
N ALA A 41 -13.03 -11.79 -3.49
CA ALA A 41 -14.08 -12.69 -3.96
C ALA A 41 -15.26 -11.89 -4.54
N ARG A 42 -15.92 -12.46 -5.55
CA ARG A 42 -17.11 -11.88 -6.17
C ARG A 42 -18.35 -12.03 -5.29
N GLU A 43 -18.44 -13.18 -4.62
CA GLU A 43 -19.50 -13.52 -3.68
C GLU A 43 -18.88 -13.57 -2.29
N GLU A 44 -19.52 -12.89 -1.34
CA GLU A 44 -19.12 -12.84 0.08
C GLU A 44 -17.62 -12.57 0.32
N PRO A 45 -17.11 -11.39 -0.11
CA PRO A 45 -15.73 -11.03 0.18
C PRO A 45 -15.48 -11.01 1.68
N ARG A 46 -14.38 -11.64 2.10
CA ARG A 46 -13.95 -11.60 3.48
C ARG A 46 -13.34 -10.23 3.78
N GLU A 47 -13.81 -9.58 4.84
CA GLU A 47 -13.18 -8.36 5.32
C GLU A 47 -11.76 -8.65 5.85
N PRO A 48 -10.74 -7.87 5.45
CA PRO A 48 -9.41 -7.97 6.01
C PRO A 48 -9.40 -7.64 7.49
N GLU A 49 -8.55 -8.32 8.27
CA GLU A 49 -8.33 -7.94 9.66
C GLU A 49 -7.71 -6.53 9.76
N GLN A 50 -8.05 -5.79 10.81
CA GLN A 50 -7.61 -4.40 11.02
C GLN A 50 -6.10 -4.22 10.87
N ARG A 51 -5.28 -5.16 11.37
CA ARG A 51 -3.82 -5.13 11.24
C ARG A 51 -3.32 -4.99 9.80
N TYR A 52 -4.04 -5.56 8.83
CA TYR A 52 -3.67 -5.44 7.42
C TYR A 52 -4.03 -4.07 6.87
N LEU A 53 -5.18 -3.52 7.28
CA LEU A 53 -5.60 -2.17 6.90
C LEU A 53 -4.66 -1.10 7.48
N ASP A 54 -4.24 -1.27 8.74
CA ASP A 54 -3.27 -0.41 9.40
C ASP A 54 -1.92 -0.47 8.64
N ARG A 55 -1.46 -1.68 8.32
CA ARG A 55 -0.21 -1.87 7.57
C ARG A 55 -0.25 -1.24 6.17
N LEU A 56 -1.38 -1.35 5.47
CA LEU A 56 -1.54 -0.70 4.16
C LEU A 56 -1.52 0.82 4.29
N SER A 57 -2.15 1.37 5.32
CA SER A 57 -2.11 2.81 5.61
C SER A 57 -0.69 3.31 5.91
N GLU A 58 0.09 2.54 6.68
CA GLU A 58 1.50 2.85 6.93
C GLU A 58 2.33 2.88 5.65
N ILE A 59 2.17 1.85 4.80
CA ILE A 59 2.92 1.74 3.54
C ILE A 59 2.51 2.88 2.59
N ASP A 60 1.22 3.19 2.49
CA ASP A 60 0.69 4.28 1.68
C ASP A 60 1.37 5.61 2.04
N ALA A 61 1.41 5.93 3.34
CA ALA A 61 2.05 7.13 3.83
C ALA A 61 3.54 7.19 3.46
N LEU A 62 4.27 6.08 3.59
CA LEU A 62 5.69 6.01 3.21
C LEU A 62 5.90 6.21 1.71
N LEU A 63 5.04 5.63 0.87
CA LEU A 63 5.13 5.77 -0.59
C LEU A 63 4.83 7.20 -1.03
N GLU A 64 3.83 7.87 -0.44
CA GLU A 64 3.54 9.27 -0.74
C GLU A 64 4.66 10.22 -0.27
N ILE A 65 5.28 9.93 0.88
CA ILE A 65 6.46 10.66 1.35
C ILE A 65 7.61 10.48 0.36
N LYS A 66 7.91 9.24 -0.05
CA LYS A 66 8.97 8.95 -1.04
C LYS A 66 8.72 9.70 -2.35
N LYS A 67 7.50 9.67 -2.88
CA LYS A 67 7.11 10.40 -4.09
C LYS A 67 7.38 11.90 -3.96
N THR A 68 7.06 12.48 -2.81
CA THR A 68 7.32 13.91 -2.53
C THR A 68 8.81 14.20 -2.46
N ILE A 69 9.60 13.31 -1.86
CA ILE A 69 11.07 13.44 -1.79
C ILE A 69 11.65 13.38 -3.21
N ASP A 70 11.31 12.35 -3.99
CA ASP A 70 11.82 12.14 -5.35
C ASP A 70 11.51 13.33 -6.27
N ALA A 71 10.34 13.94 -6.13
CA ALA A 71 9.96 15.15 -6.85
C ALA A 71 10.84 16.37 -6.51
N LYS A 72 11.37 16.43 -5.28
CA LYS A 72 12.22 17.53 -4.79
C LYS A 72 13.71 17.32 -5.02
N ILE A 73 14.16 16.10 -5.38
CA ILE A 73 15.58 15.83 -5.62
C ILE A 73 16.04 16.53 -6.92
N PRO A 74 17.00 17.49 -6.85
CA PRO A 74 17.55 18.15 -8.01
C PRO A 74 18.19 17.15 -9.02
N PRO A 75 18.11 17.41 -10.34
CA PRO A 75 18.56 16.47 -11.36
C PRO A 75 20.03 16.04 -11.23
N HIS A 76 20.89 16.93 -10.75
CA HIS A 76 22.31 16.65 -10.58
C HIS A 76 22.60 15.72 -9.40
N LEU A 77 21.73 15.67 -8.38
CA LEU A 77 21.86 14.74 -7.25
C LEU A 77 21.31 13.34 -7.57
N ARG A 78 20.38 13.21 -8.52
CA ARG A 78 19.86 11.88 -8.94
C ARG A 78 20.96 10.95 -9.43
N LYS A 79 21.94 11.50 -10.14
CA LYS A 79 23.13 10.79 -10.64
C LYS A 79 24.01 10.20 -9.54
N LEU A 80 24.01 10.77 -8.33
CA LEU A 80 24.79 10.25 -7.20
C LEU A 80 24.15 9.03 -6.55
N PHE A 81 22.83 8.88 -6.68
CA PHE A 81 22.07 7.79 -6.06
C PHE A 81 21.67 6.69 -7.05
N ASN A 82 22.10 6.76 -8.31
CA ASN A 82 21.69 5.85 -9.40
C ASN A 82 20.16 5.68 -9.50
N LEU A 83 19.41 6.76 -9.24
CA LEU A 83 17.95 6.82 -9.31
C LEU A 83 17.46 7.30 -10.68
#